data_AF-A0A3P6QZH7-F1
#
_entry.id   AF-A0A3P6QZH7-F1
#
_cell.length_a   1.000
_cell.length_b   1.000
_cell.length_c   1.000
_cell.angle_alpha   90.00
_cell.angle_beta   90.00
_cell.angle_gamma   90.00
#
_symmetry.space_group_name_H-M   'P 1'
#
loop_
_entity.id
_entity.type
_entity.pdbx_description
1 polymer ?
#
loop_
_entity_poly.entity_id
_entity_poly.type
_entity_poly.pdbx_seq_one_letter_code
_entity_poly.pdbx_strand_id
1 'polypeptide(L)'
;MYTALNVVGPSSRYLMADVTEMSMSTTDFPTFRCQEINIGMATGIRAISVTHCGELGWVVYIPNEVAQNVYERIVEAGREYSLHHAGYYTLRQLRIEKFYVYWGQDIDATVTPVECGRSFRVDFKVRPFSYSARSKHMKAAYIFHRTANVNQFFFLVLRSVENRLCPSGISVF
;
A
#
# COMPACT_ATOMS: atom_id res chain seq x y z
N MET A 1 4.08 11.40 -18.15
CA MET A 1 4.81 10.94 -16.94
C MET A 1 3.82 10.96 -15.77
N TYR A 2 3.93 10.06 -14.80
CA TYR A 2 2.94 9.95 -13.71
C TYR A 2 3.61 10.09 -12.34
N THR A 3 2.88 10.69 -11.42
CA THR A 3 3.20 10.78 -9.99
C THR A 3 2.26 9.84 -9.23
N ALA A 4 2.79 9.10 -8.27
CA ALA A 4 2.00 8.23 -7.41
C ALA A 4 1.89 8.87 -6.01
N LEU A 5 0.66 9.03 -5.52
CA LEU A 5 0.38 9.49 -4.17
C LEU A 5 -0.27 8.36 -3.38
N ASN A 6 0.27 8.08 -2.19
CA ASN A 6 -0.34 7.13 -1.27
C ASN A 6 -1.15 7.88 -0.22
N VAL A 7 -2.42 7.54 -0.11
CA VAL A 7 -3.31 7.98 0.97
C VAL A 7 -3.64 6.76 1.81
N VAL A 8 -3.09 6.71 3.03
CA VAL A 8 -3.21 5.55 3.93
C VAL A 8 -3.68 5.98 5.31
N GLY A 9 -4.49 5.13 5.93
CA GLY A 9 -5.01 5.30 7.28
C GLY A 9 -6.50 4.94 7.37
N PRO A 10 -7.05 4.81 8.59
CA PRO A 10 -8.46 4.44 8.80
C PRO A 10 -9.42 5.51 8.25
N SER A 11 -9.04 6.79 8.36
CA SER A 11 -9.83 7.92 7.86
C SER A 11 -9.71 8.13 6.34
N SER A 12 -8.81 7.41 5.66
CA SER A 12 -8.57 7.57 4.22
C SER A 12 -9.84 7.42 3.38
N ARG A 13 -10.76 6.55 3.81
CA ARG A 13 -12.03 6.31 3.11
C ARG A 13 -12.92 7.54 3.05
N TYR A 14 -13.07 8.23 4.18
CA TYR A 14 -13.90 9.42 4.29
C TYR A 14 -13.26 10.58 3.49
N LEU A 15 -11.96 10.78 3.67
CA LEU A 15 -11.20 11.76 2.90
C LEU A 15 -11.31 11.53 1.38
N MET A 16 -11.12 10.30 0.93
CA MET A 16 -11.21 9.99 -0.50
C MET A 16 -12.64 10.15 -1.01
N ALA A 17 -13.66 9.77 -0.24
CA ALA A 17 -15.05 9.98 -0.62
C ALA A 17 -15.38 11.47 -0.81
N ASP A 18 -14.91 12.33 0.09
CA ASP A 18 -15.14 13.78 0.00
C ASP A 18 -14.44 14.41 -1.21
N VAL A 19 -13.22 13.96 -1.50
CA VAL A 19 -12.39 14.54 -2.57
C VAL A 19 -12.83 14.06 -3.97
N THR A 20 -13.41 12.85 -4.05
CA THR A 20 -13.79 12.22 -5.33
C THR A 20 -15.29 12.24 -5.62
N GLU A 21 -16.11 12.64 -4.63
CA GLU A 21 -17.58 12.64 -4.70
C GLU A 21 -18.21 11.29 -5.09
N MET A 22 -17.45 10.19 -4.94
CA MET A 22 -17.91 8.82 -5.21
C MET A 22 -17.82 7.96 -3.96
N SER A 23 -18.64 6.91 -3.91
CA SER A 23 -18.63 5.99 -2.79
C SER A 23 -17.34 5.16 -2.75
N MET A 24 -16.59 5.30 -1.67
CA MET A 24 -15.35 4.54 -1.37
C MET A 24 -15.61 3.37 -0.40
N SER A 25 -16.86 2.88 -0.37
CA SER A 25 -17.27 1.76 0.48
C SER A 25 -16.58 0.46 0.04
N THR A 26 -16.54 -0.55 0.92
CA THR A 26 -15.97 -1.86 0.58
C THR A 26 -16.73 -2.57 -0.56
N THR A 27 -18.02 -2.27 -0.74
CA THR A 27 -18.84 -2.86 -1.81
C THR A 27 -18.55 -2.22 -3.16
N ASP A 28 -18.37 -0.91 -3.19
CA ASP A 28 -18.20 -0.15 -4.44
C ASP A 28 -16.74 -0.16 -4.91
N PHE A 29 -15.80 -0.09 -3.96
CA PHE A 29 -14.37 -0.19 -4.21
C PHE A 29 -13.72 -1.28 -3.33
N PRO A 30 -13.72 -2.54 -3.81
CA PRO A 30 -13.08 -3.65 -3.10
C PRO A 30 -11.55 -3.51 -3.06
N THR A 31 -10.90 -4.15 -2.09
CA THR A 31 -9.43 -4.30 -2.05
C THR A 31 -8.92 -5.05 -3.29
N PHE A 32 -7.71 -4.74 -3.76
CA PHE A 32 -7.13 -5.31 -4.99
C PHE A 32 -7.94 -5.03 -6.26
N ARG A 33 -8.43 -3.79 -6.39
CA ARG A 33 -9.06 -3.27 -7.59
C ARG A 33 -8.39 -1.99 -8.05
N CYS A 34 -8.52 -1.73 -9.34
CA CYS A 34 -8.15 -0.46 -9.95
C CYS A 34 -9.44 0.15 -10.50
N GLN A 35 -9.66 1.43 -10.23
CA GLN A 35 -10.79 2.19 -10.75
C GLN A 35 -10.31 3.58 -11.16
N GLU A 36 -11.03 4.19 -12.09
CA GLU A 36 -10.84 5.60 -12.43
C GLU A 36 -11.65 6.46 -11.48
N ILE A 37 -11.01 7.50 -10.96
CA ILE A 37 -11.61 8.46 -10.04
C ILE A 37 -11.36 9.86 -10.59
N ASN A 38 -12.11 10.84 -10.10
CA ASN A 38 -11.91 12.24 -10.43
C ASN A 38 -11.54 12.98 -9.15
N ILE A 39 -10.52 13.85 -9.20
CA ILE A 39 -10.15 14.70 -8.06
C ILE A 39 -9.95 16.12 -8.57
N GLY A 40 -10.84 17.03 -8.17
CA GLY A 40 -10.79 18.42 -8.61
C GLY A 40 -10.83 18.53 -10.14
N MET A 41 -9.80 19.15 -10.73
CA MET A 41 -9.68 19.31 -12.18
C MET A 41 -9.09 18.07 -12.89
N ALA A 42 -8.54 17.12 -12.14
CA ALA A 42 -7.98 15.90 -12.71
C ALA A 42 -9.08 14.84 -12.89
N THR A 43 -9.44 14.58 -14.13
CA THR A 43 -10.43 13.57 -14.49
C THR A 43 -9.75 12.30 -14.99
N GLY A 44 -10.36 11.14 -14.71
CA GLY A 44 -9.89 9.83 -15.18
C GLY A 44 -8.54 9.39 -14.59
N ILE A 45 -8.23 9.79 -13.35
CA ILE A 45 -6.99 9.34 -12.69
C ILE A 45 -7.19 7.93 -12.13
N ARG A 46 -6.13 7.11 -12.15
CA ARG A 46 -6.23 5.71 -11.71
C ARG A 46 -5.95 5.60 -10.22
N ALA A 47 -6.90 5.07 -9.47
CA ALA A 47 -6.71 4.69 -8.08
C ALA A 47 -6.65 3.17 -7.95
N ILE A 48 -5.74 2.69 -7.11
CA ILE A 48 -5.56 1.27 -6.81
C ILE A 48 -5.74 1.07 -5.30
N SER A 49 -6.65 0.18 -4.91
CA SER A 49 -6.95 -0.18 -3.51
C SER A 49 -5.94 -1.19 -2.94
N VAL A 50 -4.65 -0.95 -3.15
CA VAL A 50 -3.55 -1.77 -2.66
C VAL A 50 -2.47 -0.85 -2.12
N THR A 51 -2.08 -1.04 -0.86
CA THR A 51 -1.04 -0.23 -0.22
C THR A 51 0.10 -1.12 0.27
N HIS A 52 1.30 -0.57 0.34
CA HIS A 52 2.46 -1.26 0.90
C HIS A 52 2.55 -1.19 2.43
N CYS A 53 1.54 -0.64 3.10
CA CYS A 53 1.52 -0.46 4.55
C CYS A 53 0.60 -1.46 5.26
N GLY A 54 -0.20 -2.22 4.50
CA GLY A 54 -1.19 -3.16 5.05
C GLY A 54 -2.32 -2.50 5.82
N GLU A 55 -2.48 -1.19 5.65
CA GLU A 55 -3.58 -0.37 6.15
C GLU A 55 -4.52 0.02 5.01
N LEU A 56 -5.76 0.38 5.36
CA LEU A 56 -6.73 0.90 4.41
C LEU A 56 -6.17 2.14 3.68
N GLY A 57 -6.32 2.16 2.37
CA GLY A 57 -5.85 3.28 1.56
C GLY A 57 -5.81 2.96 0.08
N TRP A 58 -5.38 3.98 -0.68
CA TRP A 58 -5.29 3.93 -2.13
C TRP A 58 -3.96 4.53 -2.61
N VAL A 59 -3.45 3.95 -3.69
CA VAL A 59 -2.38 4.53 -4.51
C VAL A 59 -3.04 5.22 -5.67
N VAL A 60 -2.89 6.53 -5.78
CA VAL A 60 -3.45 7.35 -6.85
C VAL A 60 -2.35 7.71 -7.85
N TYR A 61 -2.53 7.31 -9.10
CA TYR A 61 -1.64 7.63 -10.22
C TYR A 61 -2.16 8.84 -10.97
N ILE A 62 -1.39 9.92 -10.91
CA ILE A 62 -1.79 11.25 -11.36
C ILE A 62 -0.84 11.69 -12.48
N PRO A 63 -1.35 12.23 -13.61
CA PRO A 63 -0.50 12.87 -14.61
C PRO A 63 0.26 14.05 -13.99
N ASN A 64 1.55 14.19 -14.31
CA ASN A 64 2.41 15.18 -13.65
C ASN A 64 1.91 16.62 -13.81
N GLU A 65 1.21 16.92 -14.90
CA GLU A 65 0.68 18.24 -15.23
C GLU A 65 -0.35 18.73 -14.20
N VAL A 66 -1.05 17.80 -13.54
CA VAL A 66 -2.11 18.09 -12.56
C VAL A 66 -1.77 17.60 -11.15
N ALA A 67 -0.59 17.01 -10.95
CA ALA A 67 -0.18 16.39 -9.68
C ALA A 67 -0.21 17.37 -8.50
N GLN A 68 0.24 18.62 -8.70
CA GLN A 68 0.25 19.64 -7.65
C GLN A 68 -1.18 20.01 -7.22
N ASN A 69 -2.09 20.20 -8.17
CA ASN A 69 -3.49 20.55 -7.88
C ASN A 69 -4.19 19.45 -7.08
N VAL A 70 -4.01 18.19 -7.50
CA VAL A 70 -4.58 17.02 -6.79
C VAL A 70 -4.01 16.91 -5.38
N TYR A 71 -2.69 17.12 -5.22
CA TYR A 71 -2.03 17.08 -3.92
C TYR A 71 -2.58 18.14 -2.96
N GLU A 72 -2.63 19.40 -3.40
CA GLU A 72 -3.13 20.52 -2.58
C GLU A 72 -4.58 20.27 -2.16
N ARG A 73 -5.42 19.76 -3.05
CA ARG A 73 -6.83 19.45 -2.75
C ARG A 73 -6.98 18.36 -1.69
N ILE A 74 -6.18 17.31 -1.77
CA ILE A 74 -6.17 16.22 -0.76
C ILE A 74 -5.68 16.73 0.59
N VAL A 75 -4.63 17.58 0.59
CA VAL A 75 -4.09 18.15 1.84
C VAL A 75 -5.08 19.11 2.49
N GLU A 76 -5.78 19.92 1.71
CA GLU A 76 -6.80 20.85 2.18
C GLU A 76 -7.98 20.11 2.83
N ALA A 77 -8.57 19.14 2.11
CA ALA A 77 -9.64 18.29 2.66
C ALA A 77 -9.15 17.45 3.84
N GLY A 78 -7.88 17.03 3.82
CA GLY A 78 -7.24 16.27 4.87
C GLY A 78 -7.14 16.97 6.23
N ARG A 79 -7.29 18.31 6.28
CA ARG A 79 -7.24 19.06 7.54
C ARG A 79 -8.34 18.63 8.51
N GLU A 80 -9.52 18.32 8.01
CA GLU A 80 -10.64 17.83 8.83
C GLU A 80 -10.34 16.45 9.44
N TYR A 81 -9.57 15.64 8.72
CA TYR A 81 -9.22 14.27 9.10
C TYR A 81 -7.89 14.14 9.84
N SER A 82 -7.27 15.25 10.25
CA SER A 82 -5.93 15.28 10.87
C SER A 82 -4.87 14.59 10.01
N LEU A 83 -4.82 14.98 8.75
CA LEU A 83 -3.82 14.51 7.79
C LEU A 83 -2.41 14.90 8.22
N HIS A 84 -1.50 13.93 8.18
CA HIS A 84 -0.09 14.17 8.40
C HIS A 84 0.73 13.70 7.18
N HIS A 85 1.83 14.40 6.94
CA HIS A 85 2.85 13.95 6.01
C HIS A 85 3.73 12.92 6.71
N ALA A 86 4.02 11.81 6.06
CA ALA A 86 5.01 10.86 6.53
C ALA A 86 6.17 10.74 5.53
N GLY A 87 7.23 10.13 6.03
CA GLY A 87 8.40 9.83 5.22
C GLY A 87 8.35 8.40 4.72
N TYR A 88 9.34 8.08 3.90
CA TYR A 88 9.59 6.71 3.47
C TYR A 88 9.76 5.74 4.61
N TYR A 89 10.51 6.17 5.61
CA TYR A 89 10.97 5.31 6.68
C TYR A 89 9.78 4.83 7.50
N THR A 90 8.75 5.67 7.63
CA THR A 90 7.47 5.29 8.24
C THR A 90 6.79 4.18 7.42
N LEU A 91 6.61 4.35 6.11
CA LEU A 91 6.01 3.28 5.29
C LEU A 91 6.85 2.01 5.28
N ARG A 92 8.18 2.17 5.32
CA ARG A 92 9.13 1.06 5.40
C ARG A 92 8.98 0.30 6.71
N GLN A 93 8.73 1.00 7.82
CA GLN A 93 8.48 0.37 9.10
C GLN A 93 7.14 -0.38 9.08
N LEU A 94 6.07 0.26 8.61
CA LEU A 94 4.74 -0.34 8.49
C LEU A 94 4.75 -1.62 7.64
N ARG A 95 5.49 -1.62 6.51
CA ARG A 95 5.61 -2.83 5.69
C ARG A 95 6.29 -3.98 6.45
N ILE A 96 7.27 -3.68 7.30
CA ILE A 96 8.03 -4.69 8.06
C ILE A 96 7.12 -5.30 9.12
N GLU A 97 6.32 -4.49 9.81
CA GLU A 97 5.33 -4.95 10.79
C GLU A 97 4.28 -5.88 10.18
N LYS A 98 3.91 -5.65 8.91
CA LYS A 98 2.97 -6.51 8.15
C LYS A 98 3.65 -7.64 7.37
N PHE A 99 4.96 -7.83 7.53
CA PHE A 99 5.76 -8.85 6.82
C PHE A 99 5.62 -8.78 5.29
N TYR A 100 5.54 -7.57 4.76
CA TYR A 100 5.60 -7.30 3.33
C TYR A 100 7.05 -7.31 2.86
N VAL A 101 7.37 -8.38 2.16
CA VAL A 101 8.68 -8.65 1.59
C VAL A 101 8.99 -7.72 0.43
N TYR A 102 10.20 -7.18 0.43
CA TYR A 102 10.75 -6.30 -0.59
C TYR A 102 11.79 -7.02 -1.44
N TRP A 103 11.66 -6.93 -2.76
CA TRP A 103 12.62 -7.51 -3.69
C TRP A 103 13.99 -6.82 -3.58
N GLY A 104 15.07 -7.60 -3.58
CA GLY A 104 16.46 -7.15 -3.44
C GLY A 104 16.93 -6.92 -2.01
N GLN A 105 16.02 -6.83 -1.02
CA GLN A 105 16.39 -6.72 0.41
C GLN A 105 16.01 -7.97 1.18
N ASP A 106 14.74 -8.38 1.07
CA ASP A 106 14.20 -9.50 1.83
C ASP A 106 14.21 -10.78 0.99
N ILE A 107 14.10 -10.66 -0.34
CA ILE A 107 14.14 -11.77 -1.29
C ILE A 107 14.94 -11.41 -2.53
N ASP A 108 15.51 -12.43 -3.16
CA ASP A 108 16.24 -12.31 -4.41
C ASP A 108 15.98 -13.53 -5.29
N ALA A 109 16.54 -13.56 -6.50
CA ALA A 109 16.42 -14.66 -7.45
C ALA A 109 16.96 -16.00 -6.92
N THR A 110 17.71 -15.98 -5.82
CA THR A 110 18.25 -17.18 -5.14
C THR A 110 17.24 -17.83 -4.21
N VAL A 111 16.22 -17.10 -3.74
CA VAL A 111 15.27 -17.57 -2.73
C VAL A 111 13.94 -17.92 -3.39
N THR A 112 13.41 -19.10 -3.07
CA THR A 112 12.15 -19.55 -3.63
C THR A 112 10.93 -19.05 -2.86
N PRO A 113 9.76 -18.95 -3.53
CA PRO A 113 8.52 -18.57 -2.86
C PRO A 113 8.11 -19.50 -1.70
N VAL A 114 8.58 -20.74 -1.70
CA VAL A 114 8.34 -21.71 -0.61
C VAL A 114 9.19 -21.38 0.62
N GLU A 115 10.48 -21.10 0.43
CA GLU A 115 11.39 -20.68 1.50
C GLU A 115 10.95 -19.36 2.15
N CYS A 116 10.38 -18.45 1.37
CA CYS A 116 9.86 -17.17 1.84
C CYS A 116 8.49 -17.24 2.52
N GLY A 117 7.91 -18.44 2.71
CA GLY A 117 6.57 -18.62 3.27
C GLY A 117 5.44 -17.99 2.42
N ARG A 118 5.67 -17.83 1.12
CA ARG A 118 4.75 -17.18 0.15
C ARG A 118 4.21 -18.14 -0.90
N SER A 119 4.15 -19.43 -0.58
CA SER A 119 3.60 -20.48 -1.45
C SER A 119 2.17 -20.18 -1.93
N PHE A 120 1.36 -19.48 -1.13
CA PHE A 120 0.00 -19.06 -1.47
C PHE A 120 -0.10 -18.06 -2.64
N ARG A 121 1.02 -17.41 -3.03
CA ARG A 121 1.06 -16.46 -4.16
C ARG A 121 1.45 -17.12 -5.49
N VAL A 122 1.74 -18.43 -5.49
CA VAL A 122 2.17 -19.17 -6.66
C VAL A 122 1.12 -20.21 -7.01
N ASP A 123 0.57 -20.13 -8.21
CA ASP A 123 -0.23 -21.23 -8.76
C ASP A 123 0.68 -22.26 -9.42
N PHE A 124 0.94 -23.36 -8.71
CA PHE A 124 1.77 -24.46 -9.18
C PHE A 124 1.12 -25.29 -10.30
N LYS A 125 -0.15 -25.05 -10.62
CA LYS A 125 -0.89 -25.78 -11.68
C LYS A 125 -0.69 -25.16 -13.06
N VAL A 126 -0.33 -23.88 -13.12
CA VAL A 126 -0.10 -23.18 -14.39
C VAL A 126 1.22 -23.64 -14.98
N ARG A 127 1.24 -23.92 -16.30
CA ARG A 127 2.48 -24.27 -17.00
C ARG A 127 3.50 -23.14 -16.82
N PRO A 128 4.72 -23.43 -16.38
CA PRO A 128 5.72 -22.40 -16.16
C PRO A 128 6.03 -21.70 -17.49
N PHE A 129 5.71 -20.41 -17.55
CA PHE A 129 6.16 -19.52 -18.62
C PHE A 129 7.66 -19.27 -18.39
N SER A 130 8.49 -20.15 -18.97
CA SER A 130 9.96 -20.01 -19.00
C SER A 130 10.65 -19.83 -17.64
N TYR A 131 10.78 -20.89 -16.84
CA TYR A 131 11.84 -20.95 -15.80
C TYR A 131 12.44 -22.36 -15.70
N SER A 132 13.77 -22.41 -15.69
CA SER A 132 14.59 -23.63 -15.67
C SER A 132 14.33 -24.50 -14.45
N ALA A 133 14.01 -25.78 -14.69
CA ALA A 133 14.20 -27.03 -13.92
C ALA A 133 14.17 -27.12 -12.36
N ARG A 134 14.35 -26.05 -11.59
CA ARG A 134 14.56 -26.08 -10.13
C ARG A 134 13.28 -26.21 -9.30
N SER A 135 12.12 -25.94 -9.90
CA SER A 135 10.81 -25.90 -9.21
C SER A 135 10.33 -27.25 -8.64
N LYS A 136 10.78 -28.39 -9.18
CA LYS A 136 10.25 -29.71 -8.79
C LYS A 136 10.75 -30.27 -7.45
N HIS A 137 11.80 -29.70 -6.84
CA HIS A 137 12.51 -30.33 -5.71
C HIS A 137 12.44 -29.60 -4.35
N MET A 138 11.79 -28.43 -4.23
CA MET A 138 11.99 -27.54 -3.07
C MET A 138 10.83 -27.55 -2.04
N LYS A 139 10.45 -28.74 -1.54
CA LYS A 139 9.52 -28.87 -0.40
C LYS A 139 10.19 -28.81 0.98
N ALA A 140 11.51 -28.75 1.05
CA ALA A 140 12.24 -28.71 2.31
C ALA A 140 13.48 -27.85 2.18
N ALA A 141 13.56 -26.73 2.92
CA ALA A 141 14.74 -26.32 3.68
C ALA A 141 14.70 -24.83 4.09
N TYR A 142 14.95 -24.62 5.37
CA TYR A 142 15.69 -23.52 5.99
C TYR A 142 15.01 -22.18 6.37
N ILE A 143 15.20 -21.88 7.65
CA ILE A 143 14.69 -20.78 8.46
C ILE A 143 15.71 -19.63 8.46
N PHE A 144 15.24 -18.45 8.04
CA PHE A 144 15.57 -17.07 8.45
C PHE A 144 16.97 -16.74 9.01
N HIS A 145 17.74 -15.92 8.28
CA HIS A 145 18.75 -15.01 8.87
C HIS A 145 18.53 -13.57 8.40
N ARG A 146 18.64 -12.65 9.36
CA ARG A 146 18.20 -11.25 9.39
C ARG A 146 19.38 -10.31 9.10
N THR A 147 19.25 -9.34 8.17
CA THR A 147 20.12 -8.14 8.15
C THR A 147 19.51 -6.96 7.38
N ALA A 148 19.91 -5.74 7.76
CA ALA A 148 19.18 -4.48 7.65
C ALA A 148 19.60 -3.53 6.49
N ASN A 149 18.98 -2.32 6.48
CA ASN A 149 19.41 -1.02 5.88
C ASN A 149 19.19 -0.80 4.35
N VAL A 150 18.98 0.38 3.71
CA VAL A 150 18.49 1.80 3.86
C VAL A 150 18.03 2.20 2.42
N ASN A 151 17.00 3.01 2.08
CA ASN A 151 16.97 4.49 1.89
C ASN A 151 15.69 4.93 1.07
N GLN A 152 15.31 6.22 1.19
CA GLN A 152 14.07 7.02 0.99
C GLN A 152 13.18 7.04 -0.31
N PHE A 153 11.84 7.26 -0.10
CA PHE A 153 10.75 7.91 -0.88
C PHE A 153 9.68 8.60 0.05
N PHE A 154 9.23 9.84 -0.18
CA PHE A 154 8.25 10.57 0.68
C PHE A 154 6.76 10.11 0.53
N PHE A 155 5.93 10.14 1.61
CA PHE A 155 4.54 9.61 1.60
C PHE A 155 3.61 10.13 2.73
N LEU A 156 2.37 10.58 2.49
CA LEU A 156 1.43 10.99 3.56
C LEU A 156 0.86 9.82 4.40
N VAL A 157 0.68 10.02 5.71
CA VAL A 157 -0.04 9.11 6.63
C VAL A 157 -1.03 9.94 7.46
N LEU A 158 -2.32 9.61 7.38
CA LEU A 158 -3.32 10.19 8.29
C LEU A 158 -3.31 9.44 9.63
N ARG A 159 -3.10 10.17 10.74
CA ARG A 159 -3.24 9.62 12.10
C ARG A 159 -4.69 9.82 12.54
N SER A 160 -5.31 8.77 13.07
CA SER A 160 -6.67 8.83 13.63
C SER A 160 -6.68 9.75 14.86
N VAL A 161 -7.64 10.68 14.91
CA VAL A 161 -7.97 11.43 16.13
C VAL A 161 -8.68 10.46 17.08
N GLU A 162 -7.95 9.95 18.07
CA GLU A 162 -8.56 9.27 19.21
C GLU A 162 -9.34 10.29 20.05
N ASN A 163 -10.67 10.31 19.90
CA ASN A 163 -11.59 10.46 21.03
C ASN A 163 -13.04 10.29 20.60
N ARG A 164 -13.53 9.05 20.70
CA ARG A 164 -14.82 8.60 21.27
C ARG A 164 -15.15 7.21 20.71
N LEU A 165 -15.43 6.27 21.62
CA LEU A 165 -16.05 4.95 21.39
C LEU A 165 -15.11 3.77 21.05
N CYS A 166 -14.30 3.30 22.02
CA CYS A 166 -14.13 1.85 22.23
C CYS A 166 -13.53 1.54 23.62
N PRO A 167 -14.18 0.73 24.47
CA PRO A 167 -13.64 0.28 25.75
C PRO A 167 -12.86 -1.03 25.57
N SER A 168 -11.65 -0.98 25.04
CA SER A 168 -10.69 -2.08 25.18
C SER A 168 -9.28 -1.56 24.98
N GLY A 169 -8.60 -1.32 26.09
CA GLY A 169 -7.23 -0.79 26.12
C GLY A 169 -6.25 -1.78 25.51
N ILE A 170 -5.79 -1.48 24.30
CA ILE A 170 -4.53 -1.98 23.76
C ILE A 170 -3.88 -0.80 23.03
N SER A 171 -2.98 -0.09 23.73
CA SER A 171 -2.10 0.90 23.13
C SER A 171 -1.01 0.18 22.34
N VAL A 172 -0.88 0.48 21.05
CA VAL A 172 0.34 0.20 20.31
C VAL A 172 0.79 1.53 19.69
N PHE A 173 2.03 1.88 20.00
CA PHE A 173 2.72 3.17 19.83
C PHE A 173 2.54 3.87 18.48
#